data_AF-A0A3A8PXG1-F1
#
_entry.id   AF-A0A3A8PXG1-F1
#
_cell.length_a   1.000
_cell.length_b   1.000
_cell.length_c   1.000
_cell.angle_alpha   90.00
_cell.angle_beta   90.00
_cell.angle_gamma   90.00
#
_symmetry.space_group_name_H-M   'P 1'
#
loop_
_entity.id
_entity.type
_entity.pdbx_description
1 polymer ?
#
loop_
_entity_poly.entity_id
_entity_poly.type
_entity_poly.pdbx_seq_one_letter_code
_entity_poly.pdbx_strand_id
1 'polypeptide(L)'
;MACVTTREVATRAPTLEEKCEGGSAWACETWGQQLQVDHRTEEADRAFGLACAMGSTSACLTQGKDRLARGDLEGAEAPLRKSYEEDSEEATLALADLHDARGDAVGAAHFRYEALAIDKSTTEFALGWRVPFDGGVGLALDVNVQPMGLKARRLTLGANVGLDAKRVSLNATVGYQHFVTNWFAPYGRALVGPYLDNSPSRRAPINLGAELGMKFFAGPLGHLGTGFGTSLDGSTYYFLEAGLDWVLTLAVLAHL
;
A
#
# COMPACT_ATOMS: atom_id res chain seq x y z
N MET A 1 44.94 -45.84 -36.44
CA MET A 1 44.12 -45.23 -35.37
C MET A 1 43.64 -43.88 -35.87
N ALA A 2 42.34 -43.69 -36.01
CA ALA A 2 41.75 -42.41 -36.35
C ALA A 2 41.35 -41.71 -35.05
N CYS A 3 41.90 -40.53 -34.78
CA CYS A 3 41.45 -39.67 -33.68
C CYS A 3 40.14 -39.01 -34.10
N VAL A 4 39.03 -39.43 -33.48
CA VAL A 4 37.76 -38.70 -33.53
C VAL A 4 37.87 -37.54 -32.56
N THR A 5 37.94 -36.32 -33.07
CA THR A 5 37.76 -35.12 -32.28
C THR A 5 36.26 -34.95 -32.01
N THR A 6 35.82 -35.25 -30.80
CA THR A 6 34.51 -34.80 -30.32
C THR A 6 34.53 -33.28 -30.28
N ARG A 7 33.82 -32.65 -31.20
CA ARG A 7 33.48 -31.23 -31.14
C ARG A 7 32.63 -31.03 -29.89
N GLU A 8 33.22 -30.45 -28.84
CA GLU A 8 32.42 -29.81 -27.79
C GLU A 8 31.64 -28.69 -28.48
N VAL A 9 30.35 -28.92 -28.70
CA VAL A 9 29.42 -27.84 -28.99
C VAL A 9 29.34 -27.03 -27.70
N ALA A 10 30.18 -26.00 -27.59
CA ALA A 10 30.03 -24.99 -26.56
C ALA A 10 28.65 -24.36 -26.76
N THR A 11 27.67 -24.81 -25.97
CA THR A 11 26.34 -24.23 -25.97
C THR A 11 26.46 -22.82 -25.41
N ARG A 12 26.52 -21.84 -26.30
CA ARG A 12 26.44 -20.42 -25.95
C ARG A 12 25.18 -20.21 -25.10
N ALA A 13 25.33 -19.52 -23.98
CA ALA A 13 24.18 -19.12 -23.18
C ALA A 13 23.27 -18.20 -24.01
N PRO A 14 21.95 -18.45 -24.05
CA PRO A 14 21.04 -17.65 -24.86
C PRO A 14 20.95 -16.21 -24.34
N THR A 15 20.83 -15.26 -25.25
CA THR A 15 20.70 -13.83 -24.95
C THR A 15 19.36 -13.52 -24.28
N LEU A 16 19.21 -12.31 -23.74
CA LEU A 16 17.92 -11.88 -23.18
C LEU A 16 16.83 -11.79 -24.27
N GLU A 17 17.20 -11.36 -25.48
CA GLU A 17 16.32 -11.36 -26.67
C GLU A 17 15.84 -12.78 -27.00
N GLU A 18 16.76 -13.74 -27.15
CA GLU A 18 16.41 -15.14 -27.46
C GLU A 18 15.52 -15.75 -26.37
N LYS A 19 15.77 -15.41 -25.09
CA LYS A 19 14.92 -15.85 -23.96
C LYS A 19 13.55 -15.17 -23.96
N CYS A 20 13.50 -13.90 -24.35
CA CYS A 20 12.25 -13.14 -24.49
C CYS A 20 11.37 -13.74 -25.59
N GLU A 21 11.95 -13.96 -26.78
CA GLU A 21 11.28 -14.63 -27.90
C GLU A 21 10.88 -16.07 -27.54
N GLY A 22 11.66 -16.73 -26.67
CA GLY A 22 11.33 -18.03 -26.07
C GLY A 22 10.21 -18.01 -25.03
N GLY A 23 9.55 -16.87 -24.78
CA GLY A 23 8.38 -16.75 -23.89
C GLY A 23 8.70 -16.45 -22.42
N SER A 24 9.89 -15.92 -22.11
CA SER A 24 10.22 -15.49 -20.75
C SER A 24 9.85 -14.02 -20.53
N ALA A 25 8.75 -13.77 -19.80
CA ALA A 25 8.32 -12.42 -19.44
C ALA A 25 9.42 -11.62 -18.73
N TRP A 26 10.12 -12.24 -17.77
CA TRP A 26 11.25 -11.62 -17.06
C TRP A 26 12.40 -11.25 -18.01
N ALA A 27 12.73 -12.12 -18.97
CA ALA A 27 13.78 -11.82 -19.95
C ALA A 27 13.38 -10.66 -20.87
N CYS A 28 12.11 -10.63 -21.31
CA CYS A 28 11.57 -9.52 -22.10
C CYS A 28 11.62 -8.19 -21.34
N GLU A 29 11.25 -8.18 -20.06
CA GLU A 29 11.28 -6.98 -19.23
C GLU A 29 12.72 -6.49 -19.00
N THR A 30 13.63 -7.40 -18.65
CA THR A 30 15.05 -7.07 -18.46
C THR A 30 15.68 -6.55 -19.76
N TRP A 31 15.35 -7.17 -20.88
CA TRP A 31 15.81 -6.73 -22.19
C TRP A 31 15.23 -5.37 -22.58
N GLY A 32 13.94 -5.14 -22.32
CA GLY A 32 13.28 -3.84 -22.52
C GLY A 32 13.97 -2.72 -21.74
N GLN A 33 14.32 -2.97 -20.48
CA GLN A 33 15.08 -2.01 -19.66
C GLN A 33 16.46 -1.70 -20.26
N GLN A 34 17.16 -2.72 -20.76
CA GLN A 34 18.43 -2.52 -21.45
C GLN A 34 18.24 -1.65 -22.72
N LEU A 35 17.21 -1.94 -23.51
CA LEU A 35 16.90 -1.19 -24.73
C LEU A 35 16.53 0.27 -24.44
N GLN A 36 15.88 0.57 -23.31
CA GLN A 36 15.65 1.96 -22.87
C GLN A 36 16.96 2.69 -22.61
N VAL A 37 17.90 2.06 -21.90
CA VAL A 37 19.24 2.63 -21.63
C VAL A 37 20.00 2.86 -22.94
N ASP A 38 19.84 1.95 -23.91
CA ASP A 38 20.43 2.07 -25.24
C ASP A 38 19.68 3.05 -26.16
N HIS A 39 18.64 3.74 -25.67
CA HIS A 39 17.76 4.64 -26.42
C HIS A 39 17.03 4.00 -27.62
N ARG A 40 16.92 2.67 -27.65
CA ARG A 40 16.23 1.87 -28.69
C ARG A 40 14.74 1.77 -28.37
N THR A 41 14.07 2.92 -28.39
CA THR A 41 12.73 3.14 -27.85
C THR A 41 11.65 2.23 -28.44
N GLU A 42 11.63 2.02 -29.76
CA GLU A 42 10.64 1.15 -30.41
C GLU A 42 10.83 -0.33 -30.05
N GLU A 43 12.08 -0.73 -29.85
CA GLU A 43 12.41 -2.11 -29.52
C GLU A 43 12.10 -2.39 -28.06
N ALA A 44 12.39 -1.42 -27.18
CA ALA A 44 11.99 -1.45 -25.79
C ALA A 44 10.47 -1.58 -25.67
N ASP A 45 9.72 -0.79 -26.44
CA ASP A 45 8.25 -0.84 -26.46
C ASP A 45 7.72 -2.22 -26.85
N ARG A 46 8.32 -2.87 -27.87
CA ARG A 46 7.97 -4.24 -28.25
C ARG A 46 8.30 -5.26 -27.16
N ALA A 47 9.49 -5.15 -26.55
CA ALA A 47 9.93 -6.06 -25.49
C ALA A 47 9.00 -5.96 -24.26
N PHE A 48 8.66 -4.75 -23.81
CA PHE A 48 7.69 -4.57 -22.73
C PHE A 48 6.29 -5.02 -23.13
N GLY A 49 5.87 -4.79 -24.38
CA GLY A 49 4.59 -5.28 -24.90
C GLY A 49 4.47 -6.81 -24.83
N LEU A 50 5.54 -7.53 -25.17
CA LEU A 50 5.60 -8.99 -25.03
C LEU A 50 5.53 -9.41 -23.56
N ALA A 51 6.33 -8.80 -22.69
CA ALA A 51 6.28 -9.07 -21.25
C ALA A 51 4.90 -8.79 -20.64
N CYS A 52 4.28 -7.68 -21.03
CA CYS A 52 2.93 -7.31 -20.63
C CYS A 52 1.90 -8.32 -21.13
N ALA A 53 1.98 -8.76 -22.39
CA ALA A 53 1.11 -9.82 -22.93
C ALA A 53 1.24 -11.13 -22.14
N MET A 54 2.44 -11.45 -21.65
CA MET A 54 2.72 -12.60 -20.79
C MET A 54 2.31 -12.41 -19.32
N GLY A 55 1.76 -11.26 -18.94
CA GLY A 55 1.24 -10.99 -17.60
C GLY A 55 2.20 -10.28 -16.64
N SER A 56 3.32 -9.72 -17.12
CA SER A 56 4.12 -8.83 -16.27
C SER A 56 3.43 -7.48 -16.10
N THR A 57 2.85 -7.26 -14.92
CA THR A 57 2.20 -5.99 -14.52
C THR A 57 3.18 -4.83 -14.55
N SER A 58 4.43 -5.02 -14.09
CA SER A 58 5.49 -4.00 -14.12
C SER A 58 5.88 -3.61 -15.54
N ALA A 59 5.93 -4.57 -16.47
CA ALA A 59 6.17 -4.27 -17.88
C ALA A 59 5.00 -3.52 -18.53
N CYS A 60 3.75 -3.88 -18.21
CA CYS A 60 2.57 -3.14 -18.66
C CYS A 60 2.62 -1.67 -18.21
N LEU A 61 2.88 -1.45 -16.92
CA LEU A 61 3.00 -0.11 -16.36
C LEU A 61 4.11 0.70 -17.04
N THR A 62 5.29 0.09 -17.21
CA THR A 62 6.45 0.74 -17.85
C THR A 62 6.14 1.12 -19.30
N GLN A 63 5.61 0.20 -20.10
CA GLN A 63 5.23 0.47 -21.48
C GLN A 63 4.21 1.61 -21.59
N GLY A 64 3.18 1.59 -20.74
CA GLY A 64 2.12 2.59 -20.73
C GLY A 64 2.64 4.00 -20.40
N LYS A 65 3.45 4.12 -19.34
CA LYS A 65 4.06 5.40 -18.93
C LYS A 65 5.01 5.94 -20.00
N ASP A 66 5.80 5.06 -20.61
CA ASP A 66 6.72 5.41 -21.68
C ASP A 66 5.98 5.95 -22.92
N ARG A 67 4.90 5.29 -23.34
CA ARG A 67 4.05 5.76 -24.45
C ARG A 67 3.42 7.11 -24.13
N LEU A 68 2.89 7.26 -22.91
CA LEU A 68 2.32 8.52 -22.44
C LEU A 68 3.35 9.66 -22.47
N ALA A 69 4.57 9.41 -21.97
CA ALA A 69 5.65 10.40 -21.97
C ALA A 69 6.06 10.85 -23.39
N ARG A 70 5.89 9.98 -24.39
CA ARG A 70 6.13 10.27 -25.81
C ARG A 70 4.93 10.90 -26.52
N GLY A 71 3.80 11.09 -25.83
CA GLY A 71 2.57 11.62 -26.39
C GLY A 71 1.74 10.61 -27.18
N ASP A 72 2.09 9.31 -27.13
CA ASP A 72 1.27 8.23 -27.70
C ASP A 72 0.11 7.90 -26.75
N LEU A 73 -0.88 8.79 -26.74
CA LEU A 73 -2.03 8.69 -25.84
C LEU A 73 -2.89 7.46 -26.17
N GLU A 74 -3.03 7.10 -27.45
CA GLU A 74 -3.82 5.93 -27.86
C GLU A 74 -3.13 4.62 -27.45
N GLY A 75 -1.82 4.51 -27.71
CA GLY A 75 -1.06 3.32 -27.37
C GLY A 75 -0.82 3.14 -25.88
N ALA A 76 -0.84 4.20 -25.07
CA ALA A 76 -0.63 4.12 -23.62
C ALA A 76 -1.80 3.46 -22.87
N GLU A 77 -3.02 3.56 -23.37
CA GLU A 77 -4.21 3.21 -22.60
C GLU A 77 -4.32 1.71 -22.26
N ALA A 78 -4.14 0.84 -23.25
CA ALA A 78 -4.29 -0.61 -23.08
C ALA A 78 -3.31 -1.20 -22.04
N PRO A 79 -1.99 -0.92 -22.09
CA PRO A 79 -1.06 -1.44 -21.08
C PRO A 79 -1.31 -0.83 -19.69
N LEU A 80 -1.66 0.46 -19.59
CA LEU A 80 -2.02 1.07 -18.30
C LEU A 80 -3.29 0.45 -17.70
N ARG A 81 -4.31 0.18 -18.52
CA ARG A 81 -5.56 -0.46 -18.08
C ARG A 81 -5.34 -1.86 -17.54
N LYS A 82 -4.46 -2.65 -18.19
CA LYS A 82 -4.10 -3.98 -17.70
C LYS A 82 -3.43 -3.92 -16.32
N SER A 83 -2.55 -2.94 -16.10
CA SER A 83 -1.94 -2.75 -14.79
C SER A 83 -2.92 -2.20 -13.74
N TYR A 84 -3.90 -1.39 -14.15
CA TYR A 84 -4.99 -0.92 -13.29
C TYR A 84 -5.89 -2.06 -12.81
N GLU A 85 -6.19 -3.03 -13.69
CA GLU A 85 -6.98 -4.22 -13.35
C GLU A 85 -6.32 -5.12 -12.29
N GLU A 86 -5.01 -5.00 -12.11
CA GLU A 86 -4.21 -5.67 -11.06
C GLU A 86 -4.04 -4.78 -9.81
N ASP A 87 -4.95 -3.83 -9.59
CA ASP A 87 -4.95 -2.90 -8.43
C ASP A 87 -3.60 -2.15 -8.26
N SER A 88 -3.03 -1.63 -9.35
CA SER A 88 -1.81 -0.80 -9.26
C SER A 88 -2.15 0.69 -9.03
N GLU A 89 -1.71 1.25 -7.89
CA GLU A 89 -1.88 2.69 -7.60
C GLU A 89 -1.22 3.53 -8.69
N GLU A 90 0.00 3.16 -9.08
CA GLU A 90 0.80 3.88 -10.06
C GLU A 90 0.17 3.85 -11.46
N ALA A 91 -0.39 2.72 -11.88
CA ALA A 91 -1.13 2.63 -13.15
C ALA A 91 -2.38 3.50 -13.15
N THR A 92 -3.08 3.56 -12.01
CA THR A 92 -4.28 4.38 -11.84
C THR A 92 -3.95 5.88 -11.98
N LEU A 93 -2.86 6.33 -11.37
CA LEU A 93 -2.37 7.70 -11.53
C LEU A 93 -1.93 7.99 -12.97
N ALA A 94 -1.26 7.04 -13.63
CA ALA A 94 -0.87 7.19 -15.03
C ALA A 94 -2.09 7.26 -15.97
N LEU A 95 -3.18 6.52 -15.69
CA LEU A 95 -4.45 6.68 -16.40
C LEU A 95 -5.05 8.07 -16.17
N ALA A 96 -4.95 8.63 -14.96
CA ALA A 96 -5.40 10.00 -14.72
C ALA A 96 -4.63 11.01 -15.59
N ASP A 97 -3.31 10.87 -15.66
CA ASP A 97 -2.46 11.74 -16.47
C ASP A 97 -2.74 11.58 -17.97
N LEU A 98 -3.04 10.35 -18.43
CA LEU A 98 -3.50 10.08 -19.79
C LEU A 98 -4.83 10.80 -20.10
N HIS A 99 -5.80 10.75 -19.18
CA HIS A 99 -7.08 11.43 -19.35
C HIS A 99 -6.92 12.95 -19.38
N ASP A 100 -6.08 13.52 -18.51
CA ASP A 100 -5.75 14.95 -18.55
C ASP A 100 -5.07 15.36 -19.87
N ALA A 101 -4.15 14.54 -20.38
CA ALA A 101 -3.49 14.79 -21.66
C ALA A 101 -4.48 14.79 -22.84
N ARG A 102 -5.61 14.07 -22.71
CA ARG A 102 -6.74 14.06 -23.67
C ARG A 102 -7.74 15.20 -23.43
N GLY A 103 -7.58 15.99 -22.36
CA GLY A 103 -8.52 17.03 -21.96
C GLY A 103 -9.76 16.53 -21.21
N ASP A 104 -9.77 15.27 -20.77
CA ASP A 104 -10.84 14.68 -19.97
C ASP A 104 -10.57 14.86 -18.47
N ALA A 105 -10.84 16.07 -17.97
CA ALA A 105 -10.66 16.40 -16.56
C ALA A 105 -11.55 15.57 -15.61
N VAL A 106 -12.71 15.11 -16.08
CA VAL A 106 -13.64 14.31 -15.26
C VAL A 106 -13.11 12.88 -15.09
N GLY A 107 -12.66 12.26 -16.19
CA GLY A 107 -11.99 10.96 -16.14
C GLY A 107 -10.71 11.00 -15.32
N ALA A 108 -9.90 12.04 -15.46
CA ALA A 108 -8.68 12.21 -14.68
C ALA A 108 -8.97 12.33 -13.18
N ALA A 109 -9.95 13.15 -12.79
CA ALA A 109 -10.37 13.29 -11.39
C ALA A 109 -10.91 11.97 -10.81
N HIS A 110 -11.62 11.18 -11.62
CA HIS A 110 -12.10 9.87 -11.22
C HIS A 110 -10.95 8.92 -10.86
N PHE A 111 -9.96 8.77 -11.75
CA PHE A 111 -8.80 7.91 -11.50
C PHE A 111 -7.98 8.38 -10.30
N ARG A 112 -7.77 9.69 -10.15
CA ARG A 112 -7.07 10.23 -8.95
C ARG A 112 -7.79 9.89 -7.67
N TYR A 113 -9.12 9.92 -7.66
CA TYR A 113 -9.91 9.55 -6.49
C TYR A 113 -9.84 8.05 -6.19
N GLU A 114 -9.76 7.19 -7.21
CA GLU A 114 -9.61 5.75 -7.03
C GLU A 114 -8.23 5.36 -6.51
N ALA A 115 -7.17 5.99 -7.03
CA ALA A 115 -5.78 5.72 -6.63
C ALA A 115 -5.57 5.87 -5.11
N LEU A 116 -6.29 6.78 -4.46
CA LEU A 116 -6.22 6.99 -3.00
C LEU A 116 -6.52 5.73 -2.16
N ALA A 117 -7.24 4.77 -2.74
CA ALA A 117 -7.69 3.55 -2.05
C ALA A 117 -6.79 2.34 -2.31
N ILE A 118 -6.00 2.38 -3.36
CA ILE A 118 -5.23 1.25 -3.90
C ILE A 118 -3.91 1.11 -3.13
N ASP A 119 -3.40 -0.12 -3.03
CA ASP A 119 -2.18 -0.47 -2.28
C ASP A 119 -2.21 -0.07 -0.78
N LYS A 120 -3.41 0.09 -0.22
CA LYS A 120 -3.61 0.32 1.22
C LYS A 120 -4.14 -0.93 1.88
N SER A 121 -3.49 -1.36 2.95
CA SER A 121 -3.94 -2.49 3.75
C SER A 121 -5.40 -2.39 4.17
N THR A 122 -6.10 -3.53 4.11
CA THR A 122 -7.36 -3.70 4.82
C THR A 122 -7.17 -4.02 6.30
N THR A 123 -5.96 -4.33 6.75
CA THR A 123 -5.65 -4.70 8.14
C THR A 123 -4.38 -4.03 8.63
N GLU A 124 -4.46 -3.36 9.76
CA GLU A 124 -3.37 -2.60 10.33
C GLU A 124 -3.02 -3.14 11.72
N PHE A 125 -1.73 -3.36 11.94
CA PHE A 125 -1.18 -3.57 13.27
C PHE A 125 -0.30 -2.38 13.61
N ALA A 126 -0.67 -1.60 14.62
CA ALA A 126 0.09 -0.43 15.03
C ALA A 126 0.59 -0.56 16.48
N LEU A 127 1.86 -0.21 16.67
CA LEU A 127 2.49 -0.14 17.99
C LEU A 127 3.02 1.28 18.18
N GLY A 128 2.76 1.85 19.34
CA GLY A 128 3.07 3.24 19.59
C GLY A 128 3.26 3.59 21.05
N TRP A 129 3.57 4.86 21.25
CA TRP A 129 3.56 5.50 22.55
C TRP A 129 2.28 6.28 22.74
N ARG A 130 1.73 6.20 23.95
CA ARG A 130 0.62 7.02 24.44
C ARG A 130 1.16 7.88 25.58
N VAL A 131 1.06 9.19 25.44
CA VAL A 131 1.54 10.18 26.42
C VAL A 131 0.33 10.87 27.04
N PRO A 132 -0.09 10.45 28.24
CA PRO A 132 -1.16 11.12 28.98
C PRO A 132 -0.79 12.55 29.35
N PHE A 133 -1.76 13.45 29.35
CA PHE A 133 -1.54 14.85 29.70
C PHE A 133 -1.26 15.06 31.20
N ASP A 134 -1.66 14.11 32.06
CA ASP A 134 -1.30 14.06 33.47
C ASP A 134 0.13 13.53 33.72
N GLY A 135 0.88 13.27 32.64
CA GLY A 135 2.29 12.89 32.66
C GLY A 135 2.51 11.38 32.72
N GLY A 136 3.62 10.94 32.11
CA GLY A 136 3.98 9.54 31.94
C GLY A 136 4.16 9.17 30.47
N VAL A 137 4.58 7.93 30.23
CA VAL A 137 4.66 7.35 28.89
C VAL A 137 4.11 5.93 29.00
N GLY A 138 3.07 5.65 28.23
CA GLY A 138 2.51 4.33 28.03
C GLY A 138 2.78 3.81 26.64
N LEU A 139 2.48 2.53 26.43
CA LEU A 139 2.45 1.87 25.14
C LEU A 139 1.00 1.76 24.67
N ALA A 140 0.80 1.85 23.36
CA ALA A 140 -0.46 1.57 22.71
C ALA A 140 -0.23 0.50 21.64
N LEU A 141 -1.15 -0.47 21.59
CA LEU A 141 -1.22 -1.47 20.55
C LEU A 141 -2.61 -1.41 19.92
N ASP A 142 -2.64 -1.33 18.60
CA ASP A 142 -3.85 -1.16 17.82
C ASP A 142 -3.91 -2.24 16.74
N VAL A 143 -5.03 -2.95 16.70
CA VAL A 143 -5.33 -3.91 15.63
C VAL A 143 -6.61 -3.45 14.96
N ASN A 144 -6.52 -3.06 13.70
CA ASN A 144 -7.65 -2.53 12.95
C ASN A 144 -7.88 -3.33 11.67
N VAL A 145 -9.13 -3.51 11.29
CA VAL A 145 -9.57 -4.08 10.03
C VAL A 145 -10.50 -3.07 9.36
N GLN A 146 -10.41 -2.97 8.04
CA GLN A 146 -11.14 -2.03 7.20
C GLN A 146 -11.98 -2.80 6.20
N PRO A 147 -13.06 -3.47 6.66
CA PRO A 147 -13.84 -4.41 5.85
C PRO A 147 -14.60 -3.73 4.71
N MET A 148 -14.71 -2.41 4.72
CA MET A 148 -15.37 -1.62 3.67
C MET A 148 -14.47 -0.48 3.21
N GLY A 149 -13.76 -0.70 2.10
CA GLY A 149 -13.13 0.34 1.31
C GLY A 149 -14.09 0.89 0.27
N LEU A 150 -14.70 2.04 0.57
CA LEU A 150 -15.45 2.82 -0.41
C LEU A 150 -14.49 3.84 -1.03
N LYS A 151 -13.61 3.37 -1.91
CA LYS A 151 -12.56 4.19 -2.53
C LYS A 151 -11.73 4.89 -1.44
N ALA A 152 -11.58 6.21 -1.51
CA ALA A 152 -10.83 7.02 -0.54
C ALA A 152 -11.41 7.05 0.88
N ARG A 153 -12.45 6.27 1.20
CA ARG A 153 -13.13 6.25 2.49
C ARG A 153 -13.11 4.84 3.07
N ARG A 154 -12.72 4.72 4.33
CA ARG A 154 -12.63 3.45 5.04
C ARG A 154 -13.43 3.52 6.33
N LEU A 155 -14.24 2.50 6.57
CA LEU A 155 -14.74 2.21 7.91
C LEU A 155 -13.72 1.30 8.59
N THR A 156 -13.27 1.70 9.78
CA THR A 156 -12.28 0.98 10.58
C THR A 156 -12.98 0.32 11.76
N LEU A 157 -12.73 -0.96 11.98
CA LEU A 157 -13.15 -1.71 13.16
C LEU A 157 -11.90 -2.29 13.81
N GLY A 158 -11.76 -2.19 15.12
CA GLY A 158 -10.53 -2.64 15.74
C GLY A 158 -10.59 -2.87 17.23
N ALA A 159 -9.42 -3.15 17.78
CA ALA A 159 -9.16 -3.23 19.20
C ALA A 159 -7.92 -2.39 19.52
N ASN A 160 -8.02 -1.64 20.61
CA ASN A 160 -6.97 -0.80 21.17
C ASN A 160 -6.62 -1.32 22.57
N VAL A 161 -5.33 -1.55 22.81
CA VAL A 161 -4.77 -1.91 24.10
C VAL A 161 -3.81 -0.80 24.53
N GLY A 162 -4.12 -0.11 25.62
CA GLY A 162 -3.24 0.89 26.22
C GLY A 162 -2.63 0.37 27.51
N LEU A 163 -1.30 0.44 27.63
CA LEU A 163 -0.53 0.06 28.79
C LEU A 163 0.22 1.28 29.33
N ASP A 164 -0.21 1.81 30.46
CA ASP A 164 0.47 2.89 31.20
C ASP A 164 0.85 2.39 32.60
N ALA A 165 1.84 3.01 33.23
CA ALA A 165 2.31 2.70 34.58
C ALA A 165 1.19 2.65 35.63
N LYS A 166 0.07 3.34 35.38
CA LYS A 166 -1.08 3.41 36.29
C LYS A 166 -2.32 2.68 35.80
N ARG A 167 -2.40 2.32 34.50
CA ARG A 167 -3.67 1.90 33.87
C ARG A 167 -3.42 0.91 32.74
N VAL A 168 -4.29 -0.09 32.66
CA VAL A 168 -4.45 -0.95 31.48
C VAL A 168 -5.83 -0.66 30.91
N SER A 169 -5.89 -0.41 29.60
CA SER A 169 -7.14 -0.17 28.88
C SER A 169 -7.26 -1.15 27.72
N LEU A 170 -8.47 -1.69 27.55
CA LEU A 170 -8.84 -2.54 26.42
C LEU A 170 -10.13 -1.97 25.86
N ASN A 171 -10.10 -1.54 24.61
CA ASN A 171 -11.26 -0.95 23.95
C ASN A 171 -11.45 -1.59 22.57
N ALA A 172 -12.70 -1.89 22.21
CA ALA A 172 -13.07 -2.02 20.82
C ALA A 172 -13.17 -0.62 20.19
N THR A 173 -12.86 -0.51 18.91
CA THR A 173 -12.86 0.75 18.18
C THR A 173 -13.73 0.66 16.93
N VAL A 174 -14.46 1.75 16.65
CA VAL A 174 -15.12 1.97 15.36
C VAL A 174 -14.74 3.35 14.87
N GLY A 175 -14.25 3.44 13.64
CA GLY A 175 -13.68 4.67 13.10
C GLY A 175 -13.96 4.88 11.63
N TYR A 176 -13.70 6.09 11.21
CA TYR A 176 -13.78 6.54 9.84
C TYR A 176 -12.45 7.19 9.45
N GLN A 177 -11.94 6.80 8.29
CA GLN A 177 -10.72 7.35 7.71
C GLN A 177 -11.00 7.83 6.29
N HIS A 178 -10.42 8.98 5.92
CA HIS A 178 -10.52 9.53 4.59
C HIS A 178 -9.14 9.85 4.02
N PHE A 179 -8.76 9.21 2.92
CA PHE A 179 -7.54 9.53 2.20
C PHE A 179 -7.71 10.87 1.47
N VAL A 180 -6.87 11.84 1.81
CA VAL A 180 -6.82 13.15 1.15
C VAL A 180 -5.75 13.15 0.07
N THR A 181 -4.65 12.43 0.33
CA THR A 181 -3.62 12.11 -0.66
C THR A 181 -3.27 10.62 -0.54
N ASN A 182 -2.47 10.10 -1.46
CA ASN A 182 -2.00 8.72 -1.41
C ASN A 182 -1.07 8.41 -0.23
N TRP A 183 -0.49 9.43 0.39
CA TRP A 183 0.39 9.31 1.55
C TRP A 183 -0.23 9.86 2.84
N PHE A 184 -1.44 10.44 2.82
CA PHE A 184 -2.02 11.10 4.00
C PHE A 184 -3.53 10.82 4.15
N ALA A 185 -3.92 10.38 5.36
CA ALA A 185 -5.32 10.24 5.73
C ALA A 185 -5.59 10.71 7.17
N PRO A 186 -6.45 11.73 7.38
CA PRO A 186 -7.08 11.94 8.67
C PRO A 186 -8.05 10.81 9.01
N TYR A 187 -8.21 10.55 10.30
CA TYR A 187 -9.20 9.61 10.81
C TYR A 187 -9.77 10.06 12.15
N GLY A 188 -10.94 9.52 12.48
CA GLY A 188 -11.54 9.62 13.79
C GLY A 188 -12.15 8.29 14.19
N ARG A 189 -12.03 7.93 15.47
CA ARG A 189 -12.61 6.68 16.00
C ARG A 189 -13.23 6.88 17.37
N ALA A 190 -14.33 6.18 17.61
CA ALA A 190 -14.91 6.00 18.93
C ALA A 190 -14.35 4.72 19.56
N LEU A 191 -14.16 4.76 20.88
CA LEU A 191 -13.65 3.66 21.68
C LEU A 191 -14.73 3.24 22.67
N VAL A 192 -14.92 1.92 22.82
CA VAL A 192 -15.81 1.33 23.81
C VAL A 192 -15.13 0.13 24.44
N GLY A 193 -15.04 0.10 25.76
CA GLY A 193 -14.33 -0.97 26.47
C GLY A 193 -14.84 -1.17 27.88
N PRO A 194 -14.52 -2.30 28.53
CA PRO A 194 -14.72 -2.43 29.96
C PRO A 194 -13.71 -1.57 30.74
N TYR A 195 -14.07 -1.17 31.94
CA TYR A 195 -13.05 -0.74 32.91
C TYR A 195 -12.31 -1.98 33.42
N LEU A 196 -10.98 -1.93 33.37
CA LEU A 196 -10.12 -3.01 33.87
C LEU A 196 -9.60 -2.76 35.30
N ASP A 197 -9.96 -1.63 35.91
CA ASP A 197 -9.71 -1.39 37.34
C ASP A 197 -10.90 -1.83 38.20
N ASN A 198 -10.60 -2.26 39.43
CA ASN A 198 -11.59 -2.77 40.38
C ASN A 198 -12.23 -1.65 41.23
N SER A 199 -12.46 -0.45 40.69
CA SER A 199 -12.92 0.69 41.50
C SER A 199 -14.42 0.60 41.85
N PRO A 200 -14.79 0.48 43.14
CA PRO A 200 -16.19 0.27 43.57
C PRO A 200 -17.08 1.52 43.46
N SER A 201 -16.56 2.66 43.02
CA SER A 201 -17.28 3.94 42.93
C SER A 201 -17.87 4.25 41.55
N ARG A 202 -17.65 3.40 40.54
CA ARG A 202 -18.11 3.67 39.16
C ARG A 202 -19.54 3.20 38.92
N ARG A 203 -20.38 4.13 38.44
CA ARG A 203 -21.80 3.91 38.12
C ARG A 203 -22.03 3.27 36.73
N ALA A 204 -21.08 3.37 35.81
CA ALA A 204 -21.19 2.82 34.46
C ALA A 204 -20.11 1.73 34.25
N PRO A 205 -20.46 0.54 33.75
CA PRO A 205 -19.51 -0.55 33.53
C PRO A 205 -18.65 -0.38 32.27
N ILE A 206 -18.89 0.68 31.48
CA ILE A 206 -18.32 0.88 30.15
C ILE A 206 -17.47 2.15 30.14
N ASN A 207 -16.24 2.02 29.65
CA ASN A 207 -15.37 3.10 29.20
C ASN A 207 -15.78 3.52 27.79
N LEU A 208 -15.98 4.83 27.61
CA LEU A 208 -16.21 5.42 26.30
C LEU A 208 -15.11 6.43 26.02
N GLY A 209 -14.66 6.47 24.78
CA GLY A 209 -13.64 7.42 24.35
C GLY A 209 -13.77 7.80 22.89
N ALA A 210 -12.96 8.76 22.49
CA ALA A 210 -12.82 9.17 21.10
C ALA A 210 -11.37 9.53 20.84
N GLU A 211 -10.94 9.27 19.60
CA GLU A 211 -9.64 9.65 19.08
C GLU A 211 -9.80 10.34 17.73
N LEU A 212 -8.95 11.34 17.51
CA LEU A 212 -8.79 12.02 16.23
C LEU A 212 -7.30 12.02 15.91
N GLY A 213 -6.96 11.61 14.69
CA GLY A 213 -5.59 11.48 14.29
C GLY A 213 -5.38 11.61 12.80
N MET A 214 -4.13 11.45 12.42
CA MET A 214 -3.67 11.46 11.04
C MET A 214 -2.66 10.34 10.84
N LYS A 215 -2.67 9.77 9.63
CA LYS A 215 -1.73 8.73 9.20
C LYS A 215 -0.97 9.18 7.98
N PHE A 216 0.32 8.84 7.98
CA PHE A 216 1.26 9.05 6.88
C PHE A 216 1.68 7.69 6.32
N PHE A 217 1.27 7.36 5.10
CA PHE A 217 1.46 6.05 4.48
C PHE A 217 2.74 5.99 3.66
N ALA A 218 3.46 4.87 3.77
CA ALA A 218 4.64 4.55 2.97
C ALA A 218 4.30 3.42 1.97
N GLY A 219 3.31 3.68 1.11
CA GLY A 219 2.78 2.68 0.16
C GLY A 219 2.27 1.43 0.89
N PRO A 220 2.61 0.21 0.41
CA PRO A 220 2.15 -1.05 1.00
C PRO A 220 2.94 -1.50 2.24
N LEU A 221 3.94 -0.73 2.69
CA LEU A 221 4.80 -1.14 3.81
C LEU A 221 4.14 -0.91 5.17
N GLY A 222 3.38 0.18 5.29
CA GLY A 222 2.81 0.61 6.56
C GLY A 222 2.55 2.11 6.62
N HIS A 223 2.38 2.61 7.84
CA HIS A 223 2.11 4.03 8.10
C HIS A 223 2.67 4.49 9.45
N LEU A 224 2.85 5.80 9.59
CA LEU A 224 3.06 6.46 10.87
C LEU A 224 1.77 7.20 11.25
N GLY A 225 1.25 6.95 12.44
CA GLY A 225 0.03 7.58 12.96
C GLY A 225 0.35 8.53 14.10
N THR A 226 -0.41 9.61 14.21
CA THR A 226 -0.36 10.51 15.36
C THR A 226 -1.69 11.18 15.60
N GLY A 227 -1.99 11.52 16.85
CA GLY A 227 -3.22 12.20 17.18
C GLY A 227 -3.44 12.41 18.66
N PHE A 228 -4.70 12.69 18.99
CA PHE A 228 -5.16 12.94 20.33
C PHE A 228 -6.37 12.05 20.64
N GLY A 229 -6.41 11.56 21.88
CA GLY A 229 -7.50 10.76 22.38
C GLY A 229 -7.98 11.24 23.73
N THR A 230 -9.22 10.90 24.03
CA THR A 230 -9.82 11.10 25.34
C THR A 230 -10.74 9.93 25.67
N SER A 231 -10.76 9.52 26.94
CA SER A 231 -11.65 8.47 27.43
C SER A 231 -12.16 8.76 28.84
N LEU A 232 -13.33 8.19 29.16
CA LEU A 232 -13.99 8.34 30.46
C LEU A 232 -13.23 7.68 31.62
N ASP A 233 -12.27 6.80 31.32
CA ASP A 233 -11.22 6.39 32.26
C ASP A 233 -10.31 7.53 32.74
N GLY A 234 -10.58 8.77 32.29
CA GLY A 234 -9.99 9.99 32.77
C GLY A 234 -8.64 10.29 32.16
N SER A 235 -8.35 9.79 30.96
CA SER A 235 -7.10 10.08 30.25
C SER A 235 -7.37 10.86 28.97
N THR A 236 -6.82 12.06 28.90
CA THR A 236 -6.57 12.75 27.63
C THR A 236 -5.11 12.54 27.29
N TYR A 237 -4.82 12.16 26.05
CA TYR A 237 -3.49 11.72 25.65
C TYR A 237 -3.17 12.12 24.22
N TYR A 238 -1.89 12.29 23.98
CA TYR A 238 -1.31 12.29 22.64
C TYR A 238 -0.79 10.88 22.33
N PHE A 239 -0.83 10.46 21.07
CA PHE A 239 -0.20 9.21 20.65
C PHE A 239 0.65 9.38 19.39
N LEU A 240 1.65 8.52 19.28
CA LEU A 240 2.50 8.33 18.10
C LEU A 240 2.64 6.83 17.88
N GLU A 241 2.24 6.36 16.70
CA GLU A 241 2.19 4.94 16.37
C GLU A 241 2.88 4.65 15.04
N ALA A 242 3.48 3.46 14.94
CA ALA A 242 3.97 2.90 13.70
C ALA A 242 3.13 1.67 13.37
N GLY A 243 2.40 1.77 12.27
CA GLY A 243 1.55 0.73 11.71
C GLY A 243 2.23 -0.06 10.62
N LEU A 244 2.11 -1.38 10.67
CA LEU A 244 2.55 -2.31 9.63
C LEU A 244 1.35 -2.90 8.89
N ASP A 245 1.56 -3.17 7.61
CA ASP A 245 0.61 -3.88 6.75
C ASP A 245 0.59 -5.39 7.10
N TRP A 246 -0.50 -6.10 6.76
CA TRP A 246 -0.77 -7.49 7.15
C TRP A 246 0.25 -8.48 6.61
N VAL A 247 0.79 -8.27 5.41
CA VAL A 247 1.84 -9.15 4.83
C VAL A 247 3.10 -9.09 5.67
N LEU A 248 3.51 -7.89 6.08
CA LEU A 248 4.67 -7.72 6.96
C LEU A 248 4.37 -8.20 8.38
N THR A 249 3.15 -8.00 8.86
CA THR A 249 2.69 -8.50 10.17
C THR A 249 2.74 -10.03 10.23
N LEU A 250 2.25 -10.73 9.20
CA LEU A 250 2.34 -12.19 9.10
C LEU A 250 3.80 -12.67 8.97
N ALA A 251 4.62 -11.98 8.18
CA ALA A 251 6.03 -12.32 8.04
C ALA A 251 6.77 -12.17 9.38
N VAL A 252 6.51 -11.11 10.14
CA VAL A 252 7.08 -10.91 11.48
C VAL A 252 6.57 -11.98 12.46
N LEU A 253 5.25 -12.24 12.49
CA LEU A 253 4.66 -13.26 13.36
C LEU A 253 5.11 -14.69 13.04
N ALA A 254 5.44 -14.99 11.78
CA ALA A 254 5.97 -16.30 11.39
C ALA A 254 7.44 -16.51 11.79
N HIS A 255 8.17 -15.44 12.14
CA HIS A 255 9.58 -15.49 12.54
C HIS A 255 9.80 -15.10 14.02
N LEU A 256 8.73 -14.98 14.80
CA LEU A 256 8.72 -14.87 16.26
C LEU A 256 8.39 -16.24 16.88
#